data_AF-A0A1S1GZC3-F1
#
_entry.id   AF-A0A1S1GZC3-F1
#
_cell.length_a   1.000
_cell.length_b   1.000
_cell.length_c   1.000
_cell.angle_alpha   90.00
_cell.angle_beta   90.00
_cell.angle_gamma   90.00
#
_symmetry.space_group_name_H-M   'P 1'
#
loop_
_entity.id
_entity.type
_entity.pdbx_description
1 polymer ?
#
loop_
_entity_poly.entity_id
_entity_poly.type
_entity_poly.pdbx_seq_one_letter_code
_entity_poly.pdbx_strand_id
1 'polypeptide(L)'
;MKASEVIKRYETYCPQEFSMEGDSRGLQIGTLDKEIQKVMVALDIREETVAEAIEKGVDLIIVKHAPIFRPIKDLVASRPQNQIYIDLIKHDIAVYVSHTNIDIVENGLNDWFCQLLDIKDTTFLQETGPERGIGRIGNIKPQTFEEFADHVKDVFHLDSLRMVYYKETELQKTISRVAICGGSGQSFYSDALAKGADVYITGDIYYHTAQEMLSDGLLVLDPGHYIEVLFVEKIAAFLNEWKEENDWPLEVIASQASTNPFHHI
;
A
#
# COMPACT_ATOMS: atom_id res chain seq x y z
N MET A 1 22.96 -10.30 12.24
CA MET A 1 22.70 -8.89 12.62
C MET A 1 21.39 -8.83 13.37
N LYS A 2 21.16 -7.81 14.21
CA LYS A 2 19.89 -7.72 14.95
C LYS A 2 18.76 -7.20 14.06
N ALA A 3 17.54 -7.71 14.25
CA ALA A 3 16.36 -7.21 13.54
C ALA A 3 16.13 -5.70 13.74
N SER A 4 16.43 -5.18 14.93
CA SER A 4 16.37 -3.74 15.24
C SER A 4 17.31 -2.88 14.40
N GLU A 5 18.42 -3.42 13.89
CA GLU A 5 19.33 -2.68 13.01
C GLU A 5 18.71 -2.48 11.61
N VAL A 6 18.06 -3.52 11.08
CA VAL A 6 17.30 -3.45 9.82
C VAL A 6 16.16 -2.44 9.95
N ILE A 7 15.37 -2.54 11.02
CA ILE A 7 14.23 -1.65 11.27
C ILE A 7 14.68 -0.20 11.48
N LYS A 8 15.80 0.04 12.17
CA LYS A 8 16.33 1.40 12.32
C LYS A 8 16.69 2.04 10.98
N ARG A 9 17.27 1.27 10.05
CA ARG A 9 17.56 1.76 8.69
C ARG A 9 16.28 2.02 7.90
N TYR A 10 15.29 1.15 8.04
CA TYR A 10 13.96 1.32 7.44
C TYR A 10 13.30 2.61 7.94
N GLU A 11 13.31 2.85 9.25
CA GLU A 11 12.71 4.05 9.88
C GLU A 11 13.45 5.35 9.55
N THR A 12 14.74 5.28 9.19
CA THR A 12 15.46 6.45 8.65
C THR A 12 14.87 6.88 7.30
N TYR A 13 14.36 5.91 6.52
CA TYR A 13 13.67 6.17 5.26
C TYR A 13 12.18 6.48 5.48
N CYS A 14 11.46 5.64 6.23
CA CYS A 14 10.02 5.72 6.47
C CYS A 14 9.71 5.76 7.98
N PRO A 15 9.75 6.95 8.62
CA PRO A 15 9.57 7.07 10.06
C PRO A 15 8.18 6.64 10.53
N GLN A 16 8.08 6.04 11.72
CA GLN A 16 6.79 5.59 12.28
C GLN A 16 5.85 6.77 12.57
N GLU A 17 6.39 7.92 12.96
CA GLU A 17 5.64 9.15 13.26
C GLU A 17 4.92 9.73 12.04
N PHE A 18 5.22 9.27 10.83
CA PHE A 18 4.51 9.70 9.63
C PHE A 18 3.17 8.99 9.46
N SER A 19 2.93 7.86 10.14
CA SER A 19 1.62 7.20 10.11
C SER A 19 0.53 8.11 10.68
N MET A 20 -0.66 8.08 10.08
CA MET A 20 -1.82 8.85 10.51
C MET A 20 -2.23 8.53 11.96
N GLU A 21 -2.88 9.49 12.62
CA GLU A 21 -3.36 9.31 13.99
C GLU A 21 -4.30 8.08 14.09
N GLY A 22 -4.09 7.26 15.12
CA GLY A 22 -4.87 6.03 15.33
C GLY A 22 -4.44 4.83 14.47
N ASP A 23 -3.51 5.02 13.53
CA ASP A 23 -3.05 3.94 12.66
C ASP A 23 -2.08 2.96 13.34
N SER A 24 -2.11 1.71 12.89
CA SER A 24 -1.17 0.67 13.29
C SER A 24 0.22 0.96 12.72
N ARG A 25 1.25 0.87 13.58
CA ARG A 25 2.65 1.16 13.21
C ARG A 25 3.61 0.31 14.03
N GLY A 26 4.76 -0.01 13.45
CA GLY A 26 5.87 -0.64 14.17
C GLY A 26 5.68 -2.13 14.46
N LEU A 27 6.46 -2.64 15.42
CA LEU A 27 6.42 -4.05 15.82
C LEU A 27 5.07 -4.42 16.46
N GLN A 28 4.44 -5.48 15.96
CA GLN A 28 3.20 -6.04 16.53
C GLN A 28 3.39 -7.42 17.18
N ILE A 29 4.25 -8.27 16.62
CA ILE A 29 4.44 -9.66 17.08
C ILE A 29 5.95 -9.93 17.19
N GLY A 30 6.37 -10.60 18.27
CA GLY A 30 7.76 -11.04 18.48
C GLY A 30 8.65 -9.98 19.14
N THR A 31 9.94 -10.02 18.79
CA THR A 31 10.97 -9.08 19.28
C THR A 31 11.91 -8.69 18.14
N LEU A 32 12.42 -7.46 18.19
CA LEU A 32 13.50 -6.99 17.31
C LEU A 32 14.90 -7.11 17.96
N ASP A 33 14.95 -7.53 19.23
CA ASP A 33 16.20 -7.78 19.96
C ASP A 33 16.65 -9.23 19.81
N LYS A 34 16.79 -9.66 18.55
CA LYS A 34 17.32 -10.97 18.19
C LYS A 34 18.10 -10.91 16.89
N GLU A 35 19.04 -11.83 16.74
CA GLU A 35 19.75 -12.03 15.49
C GLU A 35 18.79 -12.61 14.44
N ILE A 36 18.87 -12.09 13.22
CA ILE A 36 18.09 -12.56 12.08
C ILE A 36 19.00 -12.85 10.89
N GLN A 37 18.53 -13.74 10.03
CA GLN A 37 19.13 -14.10 8.76
C GLN A 37 18.23 -13.72 7.59
N LYS A 38 16.91 -13.70 7.76
CA LYS A 38 15.96 -13.51 6.66
C LYS A 38 14.83 -12.54 7.00
N VAL A 39 14.62 -11.59 6.08
CA VAL A 39 13.48 -10.65 6.12
C VAL A 39 12.57 -10.92 4.94
N MET A 40 11.26 -11.02 5.19
CA MET A 40 10.24 -11.05 4.15
C MET A 40 9.48 -9.74 4.10
N VAL A 41 9.15 -9.28 2.90
CA VAL A 41 8.21 -8.18 2.67
C VAL A 41 6.90 -8.77 2.17
N ALA A 42 5.77 -8.32 2.73
CA ALA A 42 4.44 -8.79 2.35
C ALA A 42 3.42 -7.64 2.33
N LEU A 43 2.38 -7.76 1.50
CA LEU A 43 1.23 -6.84 1.55
C LEU A 43 0.35 -7.17 2.76
N ASP A 44 -0.06 -8.44 2.84
CA ASP A 44 -0.89 -9.02 3.89
C ASP A 44 -0.22 -10.25 4.49
N ILE A 45 -0.56 -10.57 5.75
CA ILE A 45 -0.22 -11.87 6.36
C ILE A 45 -1.49 -12.72 6.44
N ARG A 46 -1.59 -13.69 5.52
CA ARG A 46 -2.62 -14.73 5.49
C ARG A 46 -2.00 -16.10 5.71
N GLU A 47 -2.83 -17.14 5.75
CA GLU A 47 -2.43 -18.54 5.96
C GLU A 47 -1.29 -18.95 5.02
N GLU A 48 -1.38 -18.64 3.73
CA GLU A 48 -0.34 -18.94 2.73
C GLU A 48 0.95 -18.13 2.96
N THR A 49 0.84 -16.86 3.39
CA THR A 49 2.01 -16.03 3.74
C THR A 49 2.76 -16.61 4.93
N VAL A 50 2.03 -17.11 5.94
CA VAL A 50 2.63 -17.76 7.11
C VAL A 50 3.31 -19.07 6.70
N ALA A 51 2.66 -19.88 5.86
CA ALA A 51 3.25 -21.11 5.33
C ALA A 51 4.54 -20.83 4.55
N GLU A 52 4.54 -19.84 3.65
CA GLU A 52 5.72 -19.38 2.91
C GLU A 52 6.85 -18.94 3.84
N ALA A 53 6.54 -18.13 4.87
CA ALA A 53 7.51 -17.64 5.84
C ALA A 53 8.18 -18.78 6.61
N ILE A 54 7.39 -19.77 7.06
CA ILE A 54 7.88 -20.95 7.77
C ILE A 54 8.76 -21.80 6.85
N GLU A 55 8.30 -22.09 5.63
CA GLU A 55 9.05 -22.89 4.65
C GLU A 55 10.41 -22.27 4.34
N LYS A 56 10.45 -20.94 4.17
CA LYS A 56 11.67 -20.20 3.83
C LYS A 56 12.56 -19.89 5.04
N GLY A 57 12.09 -20.14 6.26
CA GLY A 57 12.81 -19.82 7.51
C GLY A 57 12.97 -18.32 7.73
N VAL A 58 11.89 -17.55 7.53
CA VAL A 58 11.86 -16.10 7.73
C VAL A 58 11.88 -15.75 9.22
N ASP A 59 12.70 -14.78 9.62
CA ASP A 59 12.76 -14.35 11.03
C ASP A 59 11.94 -13.08 11.32
N LEU A 60 11.77 -12.22 10.30
CA LEU A 60 11.05 -10.94 10.37
C LEU A 60 10.24 -10.71 9.09
N ILE A 61 8.98 -10.32 9.25
CA ILE A 61 8.11 -9.84 8.17
C ILE A 61 7.90 -8.34 8.32
N ILE A 62 8.21 -7.56 7.28
CA ILE A 62 7.75 -6.18 7.12
C ILE A 62 6.48 -6.21 6.28
N VAL A 63 5.36 -5.81 6.86
CA VAL A 63 4.02 -5.91 6.24
C VAL A 63 3.36 -4.54 6.12
N LYS A 64 2.60 -4.31 5.04
CA LYS A 64 1.79 -3.10 4.92
C LYS A 64 0.55 -3.15 5.82
N HIS A 65 -0.26 -4.20 5.68
CA HIS A 65 -1.50 -4.34 6.45
C HIS A 65 -1.28 -5.05 7.77
N ALA A 66 -1.67 -4.38 8.86
CA ALA A 66 -1.49 -4.87 10.21
C ALA A 66 -2.27 -6.17 10.46
N PRO A 67 -1.64 -7.29 10.86
CA PRO A 67 -2.37 -8.49 11.25
C PRO A 67 -3.14 -8.28 12.57
N ILE A 68 -2.74 -7.33 13.41
CA ILE A 68 -3.49 -6.88 14.59
C ILE A 68 -4.03 -5.47 14.33
N PHE A 69 -5.13 -5.37 13.58
CA PHE A 69 -5.79 -4.10 13.25
C PHE A 69 -6.89 -3.70 14.25
N ARG A 70 -7.22 -4.59 15.21
CA ARG A 70 -8.15 -4.35 16.33
C ARG A 70 -7.66 -5.10 17.58
N PRO A 71 -8.03 -4.65 18.81
CA PRO A 71 -7.68 -5.35 20.03
C PRO A 71 -8.13 -6.82 20.03
N ILE A 72 -7.18 -7.72 20.31
CA ILE A 72 -7.42 -9.16 20.41
C ILE A 72 -8.25 -9.44 21.68
N LYS A 73 -9.37 -10.14 21.52
CA LYS A 73 -10.28 -10.45 22.65
C LYS A 73 -9.92 -11.74 23.39
N ASP A 74 -9.39 -12.72 22.69
CA ASP A 74 -8.96 -14.03 23.20
C ASP A 74 -7.93 -14.67 22.25
N LEU A 75 -7.26 -15.74 22.70
CA LEU A 75 -6.27 -16.50 21.90
C LEU A 75 -6.72 -17.94 21.65
N VAL A 76 -8.02 -18.15 21.39
CA VAL A 76 -8.56 -19.47 21.10
C VAL A 76 -8.15 -19.91 19.69
N ALA A 77 -7.50 -21.08 19.58
CA ALA A 77 -6.93 -21.60 18.33
C ALA A 77 -7.96 -21.91 17.23
N SER A 78 -9.24 -22.10 17.58
CA SER A 78 -10.30 -22.32 16.59
C SER A 78 -10.66 -21.07 15.78
N ARG A 79 -10.14 -19.88 16.14
CA ARG A 79 -10.31 -18.66 15.34
C ARG A 79 -9.19 -18.59 14.28
N PRO A 80 -9.50 -18.48 12.99
CA PRO A 80 -8.48 -18.44 11.93
C PRO A 80 -7.43 -17.35 12.14
N GLN A 81 -7.85 -16.15 12.53
CA GLN A 81 -6.91 -15.04 12.81
C GLN A 81 -5.97 -15.36 13.99
N ASN A 82 -6.47 -16.02 15.03
CA ASN A 82 -5.62 -16.42 16.16
C ASN A 82 -4.66 -17.54 15.76
N GLN A 83 -5.06 -18.42 14.86
CA GLN A 83 -4.20 -19.48 14.36
C GLN A 83 -2.98 -18.90 13.62
N ILE A 84 -3.18 -17.85 12.81
CA ILE A 84 -2.08 -17.07 12.20
C ILE A 84 -1.12 -16.56 13.28
N TYR A 85 -1.63 -15.93 14.35
CA TYR A 85 -0.79 -15.43 15.44
C TYR A 85 -0.02 -16.57 16.14
N ILE A 86 -0.69 -17.69 16.41
CA ILE A 86 -0.09 -18.85 17.06
C ILE A 86 1.06 -19.40 16.23
N ASP A 87 0.89 -19.51 14.91
CA ASP A 87 1.91 -20.08 14.03
C ASP A 87 3.11 -19.12 13.88
N LEU A 88 2.89 -17.81 13.77
CA LEU A 88 3.96 -16.81 13.80
C LEU A 88 4.76 -16.89 15.12
N ILE A 89 4.07 -16.97 16.26
CA ILE A 89 4.70 -17.05 17.58
C ILE A 89 5.51 -18.34 17.74
N LYS A 90 4.95 -19.49 17.33
CA LYS A 90 5.62 -20.80 17.47
C LYS A 90 6.89 -20.93 16.64
N HIS A 91 6.95 -20.23 15.51
CA HIS A 91 8.12 -20.24 14.64
C HIS A 91 9.02 -19.03 14.85
N ASP A 92 8.78 -18.25 15.91
CA ASP A 92 9.54 -17.05 16.25
C ASP A 92 9.67 -16.09 15.05
N ILE A 93 8.56 -15.76 14.41
CA ILE A 93 8.52 -14.82 13.28
C ILE A 93 8.06 -13.47 13.81
N ALA A 94 8.95 -12.47 13.77
CA ALA A 94 8.59 -11.11 14.15
C ALA A 94 7.77 -10.43 13.03
N VAL A 95 6.85 -9.53 13.39
CA VAL A 95 6.05 -8.78 12.41
C VAL A 95 6.09 -7.30 12.70
N TYR A 96 6.56 -6.53 11.72
CA TYR A 96 6.66 -5.08 11.74
C TYR A 96 5.72 -4.46 10.70
N VAL A 97 4.92 -3.47 11.10
CA VAL A 97 3.93 -2.81 10.25
C VAL A 97 4.45 -1.47 9.73
N SER A 98 4.38 -1.29 8.41
CA SER A 98 4.51 0.01 7.75
C SER A 98 3.28 0.27 6.90
N HIS A 99 2.25 0.85 7.52
CA HIS A 99 0.95 1.13 6.90
C HIS A 99 0.92 2.53 6.31
N THR A 100 0.15 3.49 6.85
CA THR A 100 -0.01 4.81 6.21
C THR A 100 1.27 5.65 6.11
N ASN A 101 2.31 5.36 6.90
CA ASN A 101 3.60 6.05 6.77
C ASN A 101 4.23 5.83 5.39
N ILE A 102 4.13 4.63 4.80
CA ILE A 102 4.68 4.39 3.45
C ILE A 102 3.84 5.07 2.36
N ASP A 103 2.58 5.35 2.66
CA ASP A 103 1.66 6.07 1.76
C ASP A 103 1.89 7.59 1.83
N ILE A 104 2.54 8.08 2.89
CA ILE A 104 2.77 9.50 3.17
C ILE A 104 4.18 9.94 2.80
N VAL A 105 5.18 9.13 3.14
CA VAL A 105 6.60 9.46 2.98
C VAL A 105 6.95 9.83 1.53
N GLU A 106 7.90 10.73 1.36
CA GLU A 106 8.48 11.03 0.04
C GLU A 106 9.16 9.80 -0.54
N ASN A 107 9.02 9.61 -1.85
CA ASN A 107 9.43 8.39 -2.56
C ASN A 107 8.74 7.13 -2.02
N GLY A 108 7.57 7.28 -1.40
CA GLY A 108 6.72 6.20 -0.92
C GLY A 108 5.75 5.66 -1.98
N LEU A 109 4.75 4.91 -1.52
CA LEU A 109 3.88 4.13 -2.40
C LEU A 109 3.09 4.99 -3.40
N ASN A 110 2.50 6.09 -2.94
CA ASN A 110 1.77 7.01 -3.81
C ASN A 110 2.69 7.75 -4.80
N ASP A 111 3.96 7.98 -4.45
CA ASP A 111 4.95 8.54 -5.37
C ASP A 111 5.32 7.53 -6.47
N TRP A 112 5.46 6.24 -6.14
CA TRP A 112 5.70 5.20 -7.14
C TRP A 112 4.53 5.05 -8.11
N PHE A 113 3.28 5.17 -7.64
CA PHE A 113 2.13 5.20 -8.55
C PHE A 113 2.19 6.40 -9.50
N CYS A 114 2.55 7.58 -8.99
CA CYS A 114 2.73 8.77 -9.84
C CYS A 114 3.85 8.56 -10.87
N GLN A 115 4.95 7.92 -10.49
CA GLN A 115 6.05 7.60 -11.41
C GLN A 115 5.61 6.64 -12.52
N LEU A 116 4.85 5.59 -12.17
CA LEU A 116 4.35 4.60 -13.12
C LEU A 116 3.33 5.17 -14.11
N LEU A 117 2.50 6.13 -13.65
CA LEU A 117 1.45 6.78 -14.46
C LEU A 117 1.88 8.12 -15.08
N ASP A 118 3.18 8.46 -14.98
CA ASP A 118 3.76 9.72 -15.46
C ASP A 118 3.07 10.99 -14.91
N ILE A 119 2.55 10.94 -13.69
CA ILE A 119 1.97 12.10 -12.99
C ILE A 119 3.12 12.98 -12.46
N LYS A 120 3.20 14.22 -12.94
CA LYS A 120 4.26 15.19 -12.60
C LYS A 120 3.75 16.31 -11.71
N ASP A 121 4.69 17.09 -11.17
CA ASP A 121 4.42 18.26 -10.32
C ASP A 121 3.48 17.92 -9.15
N THR A 122 3.81 16.83 -8.46
CA THR A 122 2.92 16.24 -7.45
C THR A 122 2.97 16.97 -6.12
N THR A 123 1.84 16.97 -5.42
CA THR A 123 1.72 17.34 -4.00
C THR A 123 0.77 16.36 -3.31
N PHE A 124 0.76 16.29 -1.98
CA PHE A 124 -0.17 15.43 -1.24
C PHE A 124 -1.63 15.88 -1.35
N LEU A 125 -2.59 14.98 -1.07
CA LEU A 125 -4.03 15.30 -1.01
C LEU A 125 -4.41 15.93 0.32
N GLN A 126 -4.19 15.23 1.43
CA GLN A 126 -4.52 15.70 2.76
C GLN A 126 -3.25 15.81 3.62
N GLU A 127 -3.06 16.96 4.27
CA GLU A 127 -1.91 17.19 5.15
C GLU A 127 -2.01 16.32 6.40
N THR A 128 -0.93 15.62 6.74
CA THR A 128 -0.84 14.76 7.94
C THR A 128 0.30 15.20 8.88
N GLY A 129 1.06 16.21 8.48
CA GLY A 129 2.10 16.85 9.27
C GLY A 129 2.83 17.92 8.46
N PRO A 130 3.82 18.62 9.05
CA PRO A 130 4.53 19.70 8.38
C PRO A 130 5.06 19.29 7.00
N GLU A 131 4.52 19.92 5.95
CA GLU A 131 4.90 19.72 4.54
C GLU A 131 4.82 18.25 4.05
N ARG A 132 3.94 17.44 4.66
CA ARG A 132 3.71 16.05 4.23
C ARG A 132 2.24 15.66 4.32
N GLY A 133 1.85 14.64 3.55
CA GLY A 133 0.46 14.19 3.53
C GLY A 133 0.23 12.90 2.75
N ILE A 134 -0.97 12.38 2.88
CA ILE A 134 -1.43 11.16 2.21
C ILE A 134 -1.97 11.46 0.81
N GLY A 135 -1.87 10.48 -0.08
CA GLY A 135 -2.26 10.59 -1.49
C GLY A 135 -1.37 11.55 -2.27
N ARG A 136 -1.54 11.60 -3.59
CA ARG A 136 -0.85 12.55 -4.47
C ARG A 136 -1.81 13.12 -5.50
N ILE A 137 -1.55 14.34 -5.95
CA ILE A 137 -2.21 14.96 -7.11
C ILE A 137 -1.17 15.70 -7.95
N GLY A 138 -1.26 15.56 -9.26
CA GLY A 138 -0.35 16.22 -10.20
C GLY A 138 -0.92 16.30 -11.60
N ASN A 139 -0.07 16.64 -12.56
CA ASN A 139 -0.45 16.84 -13.95
C ASN A 139 0.03 15.67 -14.81
N ILE A 140 -0.77 15.29 -15.81
CA ILE A 140 -0.41 14.34 -16.85
C ILE A 140 -0.43 15.04 -18.22
N LYS A 141 0.15 14.40 -19.24
CA LYS A 141 -0.09 14.82 -20.63
C LYS A 141 -1.59 14.73 -20.94
N PRO A 142 -2.23 15.79 -21.47
CA PRO A 142 -3.67 15.76 -21.74
C PRO A 142 -4.05 14.63 -22.69
N GLN A 143 -5.05 13.85 -22.29
CA GLN A 143 -5.62 12.72 -23.04
C GLN A 143 -7.07 12.49 -22.61
N THR A 144 -7.80 11.58 -23.24
CA THR A 144 -9.18 11.28 -22.84
C THR A 144 -9.22 10.43 -21.57
N PHE A 145 -10.37 10.47 -20.87
CA PHE A 145 -10.59 9.63 -19.69
C PHE A 145 -10.48 8.13 -20.02
N GLU A 146 -10.99 7.72 -21.18
CA GLU A 146 -10.92 6.33 -21.65
C GLU A 146 -9.48 5.87 -21.90
N GLU A 147 -8.69 6.65 -22.67
CA GLU A 147 -7.28 6.34 -22.93
C GLU A 147 -6.48 6.23 -21.62
N PHE A 148 -6.76 7.11 -20.65
CA PHE A 148 -6.08 7.06 -19.37
C PHE A 148 -6.52 5.85 -18.52
N ALA A 149 -7.79 5.46 -18.57
CA ALA A 149 -8.26 4.25 -17.89
C ALA A 149 -7.59 3.00 -18.46
N ASP A 150 -7.46 2.88 -19.78
CA ASP A 150 -6.72 1.80 -20.43
C ASP A 150 -5.25 1.81 -19.99
N HIS A 151 -4.61 2.98 -19.97
CA HIS A 151 -3.24 3.12 -19.48
C HIS A 151 -3.07 2.65 -18.03
N VAL A 152 -3.98 3.04 -17.12
CA VAL A 152 -4.00 2.59 -15.72
C VAL A 152 -4.14 1.07 -15.64
N LYS A 153 -5.06 0.49 -16.41
CA LYS A 153 -5.29 -0.96 -16.46
C LYS A 153 -4.02 -1.70 -16.90
N ASP A 154 -3.34 -1.22 -17.93
CA ASP A 154 -2.14 -1.84 -18.50
C ASP A 154 -0.93 -1.72 -17.56
N VAL A 155 -0.69 -0.54 -17.00
CA VAL A 155 0.44 -0.25 -16.10
C VAL A 155 0.39 -1.12 -14.83
N PHE A 156 -0.81 -1.36 -14.29
CA PHE A 156 -0.98 -2.20 -13.10
C PHE A 156 -1.32 -3.66 -13.43
N HIS A 157 -1.32 -4.03 -14.71
CA HIS A 157 -1.62 -5.40 -15.18
C HIS A 157 -2.94 -5.96 -14.64
N LEU A 158 -3.98 -5.13 -14.63
CA LEU A 158 -5.28 -5.47 -14.06
C LEU A 158 -6.12 -6.28 -15.06
N ASP A 159 -6.76 -7.35 -14.59
CA ASP A 159 -7.77 -8.09 -15.33
C ASP A 159 -9.05 -7.25 -15.51
N SER A 160 -9.43 -6.47 -14.49
CA SER A 160 -10.50 -5.48 -14.55
C SER A 160 -10.15 -4.16 -13.85
N LEU A 161 -10.72 -3.07 -14.35
CA LEU A 161 -10.65 -1.73 -13.77
C LEU A 161 -12.08 -1.16 -13.74
N ARG A 162 -12.53 -0.65 -12.60
CA ARG A 162 -13.84 0.01 -12.53
C ARG A 162 -13.70 1.48 -12.91
N MET A 163 -14.49 1.90 -13.87
CA MET A 163 -14.63 3.30 -14.25
C MET A 163 -15.95 3.84 -13.69
N VAL A 164 -15.89 4.98 -13.01
CA VAL A 164 -17.05 5.63 -12.40
C VAL A 164 -17.40 6.87 -13.22
N TYR A 165 -18.48 6.78 -13.98
CA TYR A 165 -19.07 7.84 -14.80
C TYR A 165 -20.55 7.53 -15.09
N TYR A 166 -21.33 8.51 -15.57
CA TYR A 166 -22.75 8.29 -15.93
C TYR A 166 -23.01 8.35 -17.44
N LYS A 167 -22.35 9.25 -18.15
CA LYS A 167 -22.62 9.47 -19.58
C LYS A 167 -21.45 8.98 -20.39
N GLU A 168 -21.71 8.22 -21.46
CA GLU A 168 -20.65 7.76 -22.38
C GLU A 168 -19.82 8.91 -22.96
N THR A 169 -20.40 10.11 -23.10
CA THR A 169 -19.65 11.30 -23.55
C THR A 169 -18.52 11.71 -22.59
N GLU A 170 -18.54 11.23 -21.35
CA GLU A 170 -17.48 11.48 -20.36
C GLU A 170 -16.21 10.68 -20.64
N LEU A 171 -16.31 9.57 -21.36
CA LEU A 171 -15.15 8.80 -21.83
C LEU A 171 -14.20 9.67 -22.68
N GLN A 172 -14.78 10.59 -23.45
CA GLN A 172 -14.06 11.50 -24.34
C GLN A 172 -13.68 12.84 -23.68
N LYS A 173 -13.98 13.04 -22.38
CA LYS A 173 -13.51 14.23 -21.66
C LYS A 173 -11.99 14.23 -21.64
N THR A 174 -11.38 15.33 -22.07
CA THR A 174 -9.94 15.54 -21.91
C THR A 174 -9.65 15.80 -20.43
N ILE A 175 -8.72 15.02 -19.88
CA ILE A 175 -8.23 15.14 -18.51
C ILE A 175 -6.76 15.56 -18.55
N SER A 176 -6.30 16.25 -17.52
CA SER A 176 -4.92 16.72 -17.42
C SER A 176 -4.39 16.77 -15.99
N ARG A 177 -5.27 16.66 -14.99
CA ARG A 177 -4.92 16.68 -13.57
C ARG A 177 -5.51 15.48 -12.85
N VAL A 178 -4.67 14.66 -12.25
CA VAL A 178 -5.04 13.37 -11.66
C VAL A 178 -4.61 13.30 -10.21
N ALA A 179 -5.54 12.89 -9.35
CA ALA A 179 -5.29 12.50 -7.98
C ALA A 179 -5.20 10.97 -7.87
N ILE A 180 -4.34 10.47 -6.99
CA ILE A 180 -4.22 9.04 -6.68
C ILE A 180 -3.97 8.84 -5.18
N CYS A 181 -4.66 7.86 -4.60
CA CYS A 181 -4.40 7.36 -3.25
C CYS A 181 -4.53 5.83 -3.26
N GLY A 182 -3.46 5.13 -2.88
CA GLY A 182 -3.50 3.68 -2.68
C GLY A 182 -4.54 3.25 -1.65
N GLY A 183 -5.05 2.02 -1.80
CA GLY A 183 -5.94 1.40 -0.83
C GLY A 183 -7.28 2.13 -0.70
N SER A 184 -7.79 2.25 0.52
CA SER A 184 -9.12 2.80 0.80
C SER A 184 -9.14 4.34 0.95
N GLY A 185 -8.74 5.07 -0.10
CA GLY A 185 -8.60 6.53 -0.10
C GLY A 185 -9.89 7.33 -0.37
N GLN A 186 -11.08 6.72 -0.40
CA GLN A 186 -12.33 7.41 -0.78
C GLN A 186 -12.67 8.62 0.10
N SER A 187 -12.22 8.67 1.36
CA SER A 187 -12.46 9.80 2.27
C SER A 187 -11.70 11.08 1.90
N PHE A 188 -10.69 10.99 1.03
CA PHE A 188 -9.88 12.13 0.60
C PHE A 188 -10.35 12.75 -0.72
N TYR A 189 -11.50 12.33 -1.24
CA TYR A 189 -11.97 12.79 -2.55
C TYR A 189 -12.30 14.30 -2.56
N SER A 190 -12.77 14.84 -1.43
CA SER A 190 -13.04 16.27 -1.29
C SER A 190 -11.76 17.10 -1.39
N ASP A 191 -10.64 16.60 -0.86
CA ASP A 191 -9.32 17.20 -1.01
C ASP A 191 -8.84 17.14 -2.47
N ALA A 192 -9.06 16.01 -3.15
CA ALA A 192 -8.75 15.87 -4.59
C ALA A 192 -9.54 16.88 -5.45
N LEU A 193 -10.84 17.00 -5.18
CA LEU A 193 -11.73 17.95 -5.85
C LEU A 193 -11.30 19.40 -5.59
N ALA A 194 -11.04 19.75 -4.33
CA ALA A 194 -10.58 21.09 -3.94
C ALA A 194 -9.25 21.48 -4.60
N LYS A 195 -8.41 20.48 -4.91
CA LYS A 195 -7.13 20.65 -5.63
C LYS A 195 -7.27 20.53 -7.14
N GLY A 196 -8.49 20.43 -7.67
CA GLY A 196 -8.80 20.49 -9.10
C GLY A 196 -8.52 19.20 -9.87
N ALA A 197 -8.65 18.03 -9.24
CA ALA A 197 -8.54 16.77 -9.96
C ALA A 197 -9.66 16.63 -11.00
N ASP A 198 -9.32 16.24 -12.22
CA ASP A 198 -10.28 15.81 -13.25
C ASP A 198 -10.70 14.35 -13.00
N VAL A 199 -9.73 13.54 -12.53
CA VAL A 199 -9.89 12.11 -12.20
C VAL A 199 -9.26 11.83 -10.85
N TYR A 200 -9.95 11.02 -10.05
CA TYR A 200 -9.39 10.45 -8.82
C TYR A 200 -9.21 8.93 -8.96
N ILE A 201 -8.06 8.41 -8.56
CA ILE A 201 -7.75 6.98 -8.55
C ILE A 201 -7.65 6.51 -7.09
N THR A 202 -8.49 5.56 -6.68
CA THR A 202 -8.41 4.95 -5.34
C THR A 202 -9.16 3.62 -5.32
N GLY A 203 -8.75 2.70 -4.46
CA GLY A 203 -9.45 1.44 -4.24
C GLY A 203 -10.67 1.57 -3.31
N ASP A 204 -11.44 0.48 -3.24
CA ASP A 204 -12.53 0.23 -2.27
C ASP A 204 -13.65 1.29 -2.24
N ILE A 205 -14.00 1.83 -3.41
CA ILE A 205 -15.01 2.89 -3.49
C ILE A 205 -16.40 2.31 -3.22
N TYR A 206 -17.10 2.88 -2.26
CA TYR A 206 -18.48 2.51 -1.99
C TYR A 206 -19.43 3.13 -3.00
N TYR A 207 -20.53 2.42 -3.28
CA TYR A 207 -21.50 2.83 -4.30
C TYR A 207 -22.01 4.27 -4.11
N HIS A 208 -22.39 4.64 -2.88
CA HIS A 208 -22.89 5.99 -2.62
C HIS A 208 -21.78 7.05 -2.68
N THR A 209 -20.56 6.75 -2.23
CA THR A 209 -19.42 7.65 -2.38
C THR A 209 -19.11 7.93 -3.86
N ALA A 210 -19.22 6.92 -4.72
CA ALA A 210 -19.11 7.09 -6.17
C ALA A 210 -20.18 8.04 -6.72
N GLN A 211 -21.44 7.94 -6.26
CA GLN A 211 -22.51 8.86 -6.65
C GLN A 211 -22.24 10.29 -6.18
N GLU A 212 -21.68 10.47 -4.98
CA GLU A 212 -21.27 11.77 -4.43
C GLU A 212 -20.16 12.40 -5.28
N MET A 213 -19.09 11.65 -5.57
CA MET A 213 -18.00 12.09 -6.46
C MET A 213 -18.53 12.54 -7.83
N LEU A 214 -19.45 11.78 -8.44
CA LEU A 214 -20.07 12.14 -9.71
C LEU A 214 -20.98 13.37 -9.61
N SER A 215 -21.67 13.56 -8.48
CA SER A 215 -22.50 14.74 -8.22
C SER A 215 -21.64 16.01 -8.14
N ASP A 216 -20.43 15.87 -7.62
CA ASP A 216 -19.42 16.93 -7.56
C ASP A 216 -18.62 17.08 -8.88
N GLY A 217 -18.90 16.24 -9.88
CA GLY A 217 -18.29 16.30 -11.21
C GLY A 217 -16.92 15.64 -11.33
N LEU A 218 -16.52 14.82 -10.35
CA LEU A 218 -15.25 14.11 -10.31
C LEU A 218 -15.39 12.70 -10.93
N LEU A 219 -14.60 12.43 -11.97
CA LEU A 219 -14.49 11.08 -12.53
C LEU A 219 -13.56 10.22 -11.67
N VAL A 220 -13.78 8.91 -11.67
CA VAL A 220 -13.05 8.02 -10.76
C VAL A 220 -12.64 6.72 -11.44
N LEU A 221 -11.44 6.25 -11.09
CA LEU A 221 -10.95 4.92 -11.42
C LEU A 221 -10.72 4.15 -10.12
N ASP A 222 -11.35 2.98 -10.00
CA ASP A 222 -11.14 2.03 -8.90
C ASP A 222 -10.38 0.81 -9.44
N PRO A 223 -9.04 0.78 -9.28
CA PRO A 223 -8.19 -0.33 -9.70
C PRO A 223 -8.19 -1.50 -8.71
N GLY A 224 -9.04 -1.45 -7.68
CA GLY A 224 -8.99 -2.35 -6.54
C GLY A 224 -7.83 -2.04 -5.59
N HIS A 225 -7.84 -2.71 -4.44
CA HIS A 225 -6.84 -2.52 -3.39
C HIS A 225 -5.46 -3.07 -3.78
N TYR A 226 -5.42 -4.10 -4.63
CA TYR A 226 -4.23 -4.93 -4.83
C TYR A 226 -3.10 -4.25 -5.63
N ILE A 227 -3.32 -3.06 -6.21
CA ILE A 227 -2.22 -2.27 -6.82
C ILE A 227 -1.11 -1.95 -5.82
N GLU A 228 -1.44 -1.96 -4.52
CA GLU A 228 -0.48 -1.76 -3.44
C GLU A 228 0.51 -2.91 -3.27
N VAL A 229 0.35 -4.04 -3.98
CA VAL A 229 1.37 -5.11 -4.01
C VAL A 229 2.74 -4.62 -4.49
N LEU A 230 2.77 -3.47 -5.20
CA LEU A 230 3.99 -2.73 -5.52
C LEU A 230 4.87 -2.44 -4.28
N PHE A 231 4.27 -2.30 -3.10
CA PHE A 231 4.96 -2.24 -1.82
C PHE A 231 5.97 -3.38 -1.63
N VAL A 232 5.57 -4.60 -1.99
CA VAL A 232 6.39 -5.81 -1.79
C VAL A 232 7.66 -5.73 -2.61
N GLU A 233 7.54 -5.46 -3.91
CA GLU A 233 8.68 -5.35 -4.82
C GLU A 233 9.60 -4.19 -4.44
N LYS A 234 9.05 -2.99 -4.24
CA LYS A 234 9.84 -1.77 -4.01
C LYS A 234 10.56 -1.79 -2.67
N ILE A 235 9.91 -2.22 -1.60
CA ILE A 235 10.58 -2.32 -0.29
C ILE A 235 11.61 -3.45 -0.29
N ALA A 236 11.35 -4.59 -0.94
CA ALA A 236 12.36 -5.64 -1.08
C ALA A 236 13.58 -5.14 -1.87
N ALA A 237 13.38 -4.30 -2.90
CA ALA A 237 14.47 -3.68 -3.64
C ALA A 237 15.32 -2.75 -2.75
N PHE A 238 14.69 -1.86 -1.96
CA PHE A 238 15.41 -1.00 -1.02
C PHE A 238 16.16 -1.78 0.06
N LEU A 239 15.56 -2.83 0.62
CA LEU A 239 16.25 -3.67 1.60
C LEU A 239 17.45 -4.39 0.99
N ASN A 240 17.37 -4.84 -0.27
CA ASN A 240 18.51 -5.43 -0.97
C ASN A 240 19.60 -4.39 -1.26
N GLU A 241 19.25 -3.17 -1.67
CA GLU A 241 20.20 -2.08 -1.86
C GLU A 241 20.94 -1.77 -0.54
N TRP A 242 20.21 -1.57 0.56
CA TRP A 242 20.83 -1.27 1.86
C TRP A 242 21.64 -2.45 2.39
N LYS A 243 21.21 -3.68 2.12
CA LYS A 243 21.98 -4.88 2.45
C LYS A 243 23.36 -4.85 1.78
N GLU A 244 23.42 -4.56 0.47
CA GLU A 244 24.69 -4.46 -0.25
C GLU A 244 25.53 -3.26 0.21
N GLU A 245 24.91 -2.09 0.44
CA GLU A 245 25.60 -0.90 0.95
C GLU A 245 26.26 -1.08 2.32
N ASN A 246 25.69 -1.94 3.17
CA ASN A 246 26.11 -2.11 4.56
C ASN A 246 26.73 -3.50 4.84
N ASP A 247 27.01 -4.28 3.80
CA ASP A 247 27.54 -5.65 3.89
C ASP A 247 26.74 -6.55 4.85
N TRP A 248 25.42 -6.43 4.83
CA TRP A 248 24.55 -7.17 5.75
C TRP A 248 24.47 -8.65 5.36
N PRO A 249 24.68 -9.59 6.31
CA PRO A 249 24.54 -11.03 6.07
C PRO A 249 23.06 -11.43 6.14
N LEU A 250 22.22 -10.81 5.31
CA LEU A 250 20.76 -10.92 5.32
C LEU A 250 20.25 -11.44 3.97
N GLU A 251 19.25 -12.31 3.99
CA GLU A 251 18.45 -12.67 2.82
C GLU A 251 17.15 -11.85 2.83
N VAL A 252 16.82 -11.19 1.72
CA VAL A 252 15.57 -10.43 1.56
C VAL A 252 14.66 -11.19 0.61
N ILE A 253 13.43 -11.44 1.05
CA ILE A 253 12.43 -12.21 0.33
C ILE A 253 11.22 -11.30 0.04
N ALA A 254 10.87 -11.14 -1.22
CA ALA A 254 9.56 -10.61 -1.62
C ALA A 254 8.54 -11.76 -1.59
N SER A 255 7.52 -11.68 -0.73
CA SER A 255 6.48 -12.71 -0.64
C SER A 255 5.83 -12.93 -2.01
N GLN A 256 5.70 -14.19 -2.41
CA GLN A 256 5.05 -14.60 -3.67
C GLN A 256 3.66 -15.20 -3.43
N ALA A 257 3.28 -15.44 -2.17
CA ALA A 257 1.95 -15.88 -1.81
C ALA A 257 0.92 -14.79 -2.16
N SER A 258 0.12 -15.03 -3.20
CA SER A 258 -0.98 -14.12 -3.53
C SER A 258 -2.00 -14.12 -2.40
N THR A 259 -2.31 -12.93 -1.91
CA THR A 259 -3.33 -12.70 -0.88
C THR A 259 -4.53 -11.95 -1.42
N ASN A 260 -4.59 -11.74 -2.75
CA ASN A 260 -5.73 -11.14 -3.42
C ASN A 260 -6.95 -12.07 -3.36
N PRO A 261 -8.05 -11.69 -2.69
CA PRO A 261 -9.24 -12.51 -2.62
C PRO A 261 -10.18 -12.36 -3.84
N PHE A 262 -9.88 -11.43 -4.76
CA PHE A 262 -10.74 -11.08 -5.88
C PHE A 262 -10.19 -11.61 -7.20
N HIS A 263 -11.03 -12.35 -7.91
CA HIS A 263 -10.78 -12.83 -9.26
C HIS A 263 -11.95 -12.40 -10.15
N HIS A 264 -11.66 -11.67 -11.23
CA HIS A 264 -12.69 -11.21 -12.15
C HIS A 264 -12.99 -12.26 -13.23
N ILE A 265 -14.23 -12.24 -13.74
CA ILE A 265 -14.75 -13.19 -14.74
C ILE A 265 -14.31 -12.75 -16.13
#